data_AF-B0G4J4-F1
#
_entry.id   AF-B0G4J4-F1
#
_cell.length_a   1.000
_cell.length_b   1.000
_cell.length_c   1.000
_cell.angle_alpha   90.00
_cell.angle_beta   90.00
_cell.angle_gamma   90.00
#
_symmetry.space_group_name_H-M   'P 1'
#
loop_
_entity.id
_entity.type
_entity.pdbx_description
1 polymer ?
#
loop_
_entity_poly.entity_id
_entity_poly.type
_entity_poly.pdbx_seq_one_letter_code
_entity_poly.pdbx_strand_id
1 'polypeptide(L)' 'MKDMATFIARRIMKEAGKSTEAGQKKYRAYFVRTSLYKNWKEEVDTILKTDGYEDAIVEA' A
#
# COMPACT_ATOMS: atom_id res chain seq x y z
N MET A 1 -5.18 -4.56 -17.25
CA MET A 1 -4.39 -3.91 -16.18
C MET A 1 -4.43 -2.40 -16.35
N LYS A 2 -5.31 -1.69 -15.64
CA LYS A 2 -5.23 -0.21 -15.49
C LYS A 2 -5.94 0.24 -14.20
N ASP A 3 -5.59 -0.32 -13.04
CA ASP A 3 -6.03 0.26 -11.77
C ASP A 3 -4.86 0.94 -11.05
N MET A 4 -5.04 2.21 -10.68
CA MET A 4 -4.11 2.96 -9.85
C MET A 4 -3.91 2.25 -8.50
N ALA A 5 -4.96 1.62 -7.97
CA ALA A 5 -4.86 0.79 -6.78
C ALA A 5 -3.86 -0.37 -6.98
N THR A 6 -3.97 -1.11 -8.10
CA THR A 6 -3.02 -2.18 -8.42
C THR A 6 -1.59 -1.65 -8.54
N PHE A 7 -1.39 -0.48 -9.14
CA PHE A 7 -0.06 0.12 -9.25
C PHE A 7 0.52 0.45 -7.86
N ILE A 8 -0.26 1.10 -7.00
CA ILE A 8 0.16 1.47 -5.65
C ILE A 8 0.46 0.22 -4.81
N ALA A 9 -0.44 -0.77 -4.82
CA ALA A 9 -0.28 -2.02 -4.09
C ALA A 9 1.03 -2.73 -4.47
N ARG A 10 1.32 -2.88 -5.77
CA ARG A 10 2.58 -3.47 -6.25
C ARG A 10 3.82 -2.72 -5.77
N ARG A 11 3.76 -1.38 -5.65
CA ARG A 11 4.87 -0.59 -5.13
C ARG A 11 5.08 -0.82 -3.64
N ILE A 12 4.01 -1.01 -2.87
CA ILE A 12 4.08 -1.33 -1.44
C ILE A 12 4.61 -2.76 -1.25
N MET A 13 4.07 -3.75 -1.95
CA MET A 13 4.52 -5.15 -1.92
C MET A 13 6.00 -5.29 -2.27
N LYS A 14 6.47 -4.57 -3.30
CA LYS A 14 7.88 -4.57 -3.69
C LYS A 14 8.81 -4.10 -2.56
N GLU A 15 8.40 -3.09 -1.80
CA GLU A 15 9.18 -2.61 -0.66
C GLU A 15 9.02 -3.53 0.56
N ALA A 16 7.81 -4.06 0.80
CA ALA A 16 7.55 -5.03 1.86
C ALA A 16 8.36 -6.33 1.69
N GLY A 17 8.62 -6.75 0.45
CA GLY A 17 9.52 -7.88 0.15
C GLY A 17 10.99 -7.64 0.54
N LYS A 18 11.38 -6.39 0.86
CA LYS A 18 12.71 -6.09 1.42
C LYS A 18 12.68 -6.11 2.96
N SER A 19 11.68 -5.48 3.56
CA SER A 19 11.35 -5.57 4.98
C SER A 19 9.95 -5.03 5.25
N THR A 20 9.30 -5.47 6.33
CA THR A 20 7.98 -4.98 6.75
C THR A 20 7.98 -3.46 6.92
N GLU A 21 9.01 -2.89 7.56
CA GLU A 21 9.15 -1.45 7.79
C GLU A 21 9.25 -0.67 6.48
N ALA A 22 9.90 -1.22 5.45
CA ALA A 22 9.99 -0.59 4.14
C ALA A 22 8.62 -0.54 3.45
N GLY A 23 7.83 -1.62 3.55
CA GLY A 23 6.44 -1.68 3.11
C GLY A 23 5.58 -0.62 3.80
N GLN A 24 5.62 -0.58 5.14
CA GLN A 24 4.88 0.40 5.95
C GLN A 24 5.28 1.85 5.64
N LYS A 25 6.58 2.13 5.48
CA LYS A 25 7.07 3.46 5.07
C LYS A 25 6.49 3.86 3.71
N LYS A 26 6.38 2.91 2.78
CA LYS A 26 5.81 3.16 1.46
C LYS A 26 4.30 3.39 1.53
N TYR A 27 3.58 2.62 2.34
CA TYR A 27 2.16 2.80 2.61
C TYR A 27 1.87 4.20 3.15
N ARG A 28 2.58 4.64 4.19
CA ARG A 28 2.45 6.00 4.76
C ARG A 28 2.69 7.09 3.73
N ALA A 29 3.62 6.89 2.80
CA ALA A 29 3.90 7.87 1.75
C ALA A 29 2.71 8.08 0.79
N TYR A 30 1.88 7.05 0.56
CA TYR A 30 0.70 7.17 -0.30
C TYR A 30 -0.52 7.71 0.46
N PHE A 31 -0.80 7.20 1.66
CA PHE A 31 -2.10 7.41 2.31
C PHE A 31 -2.07 8.27 3.57
N VAL A 32 -0.91 8.48 4.18
CA VAL A 32 -0.77 9.28 5.43
C VAL A 32 -0.18 10.65 5.12
N ARG A 33 0.92 10.70 4.37
CA ARG A 33 1.65 11.95 4.07
C ARG A 33 0.99 12.79 2.97
N THR A 34 0.07 12.22 2.20
CA THR A 34 -0.61 12.90 1.11
C THR A 34 -2.08 12.51 1.08
N SER A 35 -2.95 13.43 0.66
CA SER A 35 -4.35 13.13 0.38
C SER A 35 -4.61 12.70 -1.05
N LEU A 36 -3.60 12.80 -1.93
CA LEU A 36 -3.75 12.62 -3.37
C LEU A 36 -4.33 11.26 -3.73
N TYR A 37 -3.93 10.22 -2.98
CA TYR A 37 -4.30 8.84 -3.29
C TYR A 37 -5.42 8.27 -2.42
N LYS A 38 -6.10 9.11 -1.61
CA LYS A 38 -7.11 8.64 -0.64
C LYS A 38 -8.23 7.79 -1.26
N ASN A 39 -8.66 8.14 -2.48
CA ASN A 39 -9.74 7.44 -3.17
C ASN A 39 -9.43 5.98 -3.52
N TRP A 40 -8.14 5.57 -3.49
CA TRP A 40 -7.72 4.20 -3.80
C TRP A 40 -7.33 3.39 -2.55
N LYS A 41 -7.42 3.97 -1.34
CA LYS A 41 -6.95 3.31 -0.11
C LYS A 41 -7.67 1.98 0.11
N GLU A 42 -8.99 1.97 0.07
CA GLU A 42 -9.80 0.77 0.36
C GLU A 42 -9.48 -0.39 -0.59
N GLU A 43 -9.34 -0.09 -1.89
CA GLU A 43 -8.98 -1.09 -2.89
C GLU A 43 -7.53 -1.58 -2.71
N VAL A 44 -6.59 -0.68 -2.41
CA VAL A 44 -5.20 -1.06 -2.11
C VAL A 44 -5.11 -1.94 -0.87
N ASP A 45 -5.82 -1.60 0.20
CA ASP A 45 -5.87 -2.40 1.43
C ASP A 45 -6.42 -3.79 1.14
N THR A 46 -7.47 -3.88 0.30
CA THR A 46 -8.05 -5.16 -0.14
C THR A 46 -7.02 -6.01 -0.90
N ILE A 47 -6.30 -5.42 -1.85
CA ILE A 47 -5.25 -6.12 -2.61
C ILE A 47 -4.12 -6.58 -1.69
N LEU A 48 -3.65 -5.71 -0.79
CA LEU A 48 -2.57 -6.05 0.15
C LEU A 48 -2.97 -7.20 1.09
N LYS A 49 -4.20 -7.18 1.62
CA LYS A 49 -4.73 -8.28 2.45
C LYS A 49 -4.84 -9.59 1.68
N THR A 50 -5.37 -9.53 0.46
CA THR A 50 -5.55 -10.71 -0.41
C THR A 50 -4.21 -11.39 -0.71
N ASP A 51 -3.16 -10.59 -0.92
CA ASP A 51 -1.82 -11.09 -1.26
C ASP A 51 -0.92 -11.32 -0.03
N GLY A 52 -1.46 -11.21 1.20
CA GLY A 52 -0.72 -11.55 2.44
C GLY A 52 0.22 -10.45 2.96
N TYR A 53 0.04 -9.20 2.55
CA TYR A 53 0.83 -8.04 2.96
C TYR A 53 0.11 -7.13 3.97
N GLU A 54 -0.74 -7.70 4.83
CA GLU A 54 -1.53 -6.94 5.81
C GLU A 54 -0.64 -6.16 6.79
N ASP A 55 0.55 -6.67 7.12
CA ASP A 55 1.54 -6.01 8.00
C ASP A 55 2.08 -4.67 7.44
N ALA A 56 1.90 -4.41 6.14
CA ALA A 56 2.28 -3.15 5.51
C ALA A 56 1.23 -2.04 5.68
N ILE A 57 -0.01 -2.38 6.03
CA ILE A 57 -1.13 -1.45 6.21
C ILE A 57 -1.02 -0.81 7.59
N VAL A 58 -0.85 0.51 7.64
CA VAL A 58 -0.64 1.25 8.89
C VAL A 58 -1.48 2.53 8.93
N GLU A 59 -2.43 2.59 9.86
CA GLU A 59 -3.26 3.77 10.10
C GLU A 59 -2.55 4.71 11.08
N ALA A 60 -1.68 5.57 10.53
CA ALA A 60 -0.73 6.44 11.24
C ALA A 60 0.46 5.68 11.88
#